data_AF-A0A238V231-F1
#
_entry.id   AF-A0A238V231-F1
#
_cell.length_a   1.000
_cell.length_b   1.000
_cell.length_c   1.000
_cell.angle_alpha   90.00
_cell.angle_beta   90.00
_cell.angle_gamma   90.00
#
_symmetry.space_group_name_H-M   'P 1'
#
loop_
_entity.id
_entity.type
_entity.pdbx_description
1 polymer ?
#
loop_
_entity_poly.entity_id
_entity_poly.type
_entity_poly.pdbx_seq_one_letter_code
_entity_poly.pdbx_strand_id
1 'polypeptide(L)'
;MGHKNKPEAPEPRITPAKARNAIGVIKVIAPVVIPVLAPLAVRAASALREAYDRFRARRLGVSIDSIGEFSGRGARLHARISGIARELAGLRESAAGDPDRVTFAEQSEATLRQLTAAVRAAERMPAARRKAAHAAVAHELDAMENELLHRLGVA
;
A
#
# COMPACT_ATOMS: atom_id res chain seq x y z
N MET A 1 -12.06 9.32 58.46
CA MET A 1 -11.79 8.49 57.26
C MET A 1 -13.02 8.56 56.37
N GLY A 2 -13.04 8.89 55.08
CA GLY A 2 -12.03 8.92 54.03
C GLY A 2 -12.66 8.33 52.77
N HIS A 3 -13.46 9.09 52.01
CA HIS A 3 -14.02 8.64 50.73
C HIS A 3 -13.59 9.55 49.56
N LYS A 4 -12.43 9.17 49.04
CA LYS A 4 -11.85 9.23 47.69
C LYS A 4 -12.67 9.92 46.58
N ASN A 5 -12.02 10.93 45.98
CA ASN A 5 -12.31 11.54 44.68
C ASN A 5 -12.35 10.51 43.54
N LYS A 6 -13.32 10.65 42.63
CA LYS A 6 -13.33 10.01 41.31
C LYS A 6 -13.19 11.12 40.25
N PRO A 7 -12.21 11.07 39.33
CA PRO A 7 -12.01 12.13 38.35
C PRO A 7 -13.10 12.07 37.27
N GLU A 8 -13.72 13.23 37.02
CA GLU A 8 -14.70 13.44 35.96
C GLU A 8 -14.06 13.22 34.59
N ALA A 9 -14.67 12.36 33.78
CA ALA A 9 -14.32 12.22 32.37
C ALA A 9 -14.78 13.49 31.62
N PRO A 10 -13.96 14.04 30.70
CA PRO A 10 -14.32 15.26 29.99
C PRO A 10 -15.53 15.00 29.10
N GLU A 11 -16.65 15.66 29.42
CA GLU A 11 -17.86 15.58 28.62
C GLU A 11 -17.64 16.15 27.20
N PRO A 12 -18.17 15.50 26.15
CA PRO A 12 -18.15 16.06 24.82
C PRO A 12 -18.99 17.34 24.81
N ARG A 13 -18.37 18.50 24.56
CA ARG A 13 -19.02 19.83 24.57
C ARG A 13 -19.95 20.08 23.38
N ILE A 14 -20.63 19.06 22.87
CA ILE A 14 -21.65 19.19 21.84
C ILE A 14 -22.97 18.77 22.47
N THR A 15 -23.73 19.76 22.94
CA THR A 15 -25.08 19.51 23.42
C THR A 15 -25.94 18.95 22.28
N PRO A 16 -26.81 17.96 22.55
CA PRO A 16 -27.59 17.27 21.52
C PRO A 16 -28.48 18.21 20.69
N ALA A 17 -28.90 19.34 21.27
CA ALA A 17 -29.61 20.41 20.58
C ALA A 17 -28.75 21.09 19.49
N LYS A 18 -27.46 21.35 19.76
CA LYS A 18 -26.55 21.93 18.77
C LYS A 18 -26.24 20.94 17.64
N ALA A 19 -26.13 19.65 17.96
CA ALA A 19 -25.96 18.59 16.94
C ALA A 19 -27.17 18.51 16.00
N ARG A 20 -28.41 18.55 16.52
CA ARG A 20 -29.63 18.57 15.69
C ARG A 20 -29.69 19.80 14.78
N ASN A 21 -29.36 20.97 15.32
CA ASN A 21 -29.36 22.20 14.53
C ASN A 21 -28.27 22.18 13.44
N ALA A 22 -27.09 21.64 13.73
CA ALA A 22 -26.03 21.46 12.74
C ALA A 22 -26.46 20.54 11.59
N ILE A 23 -27.14 19.42 11.90
CA ILE A 23 -27.66 18.50 10.86
C ILE A 23 -28.70 19.21 9.97
N GLY A 24 -29.57 20.05 10.56
CA GLY A 24 -30.53 20.86 9.82
C GLY A 24 -29.87 21.86 8.87
N VAL A 25 -28.86 22.59 9.37
CA VAL A 25 -28.09 23.57 8.57
C VAL A 25 -27.32 22.88 7.44
N ILE A 26 -26.69 21.73 7.72
CA ILE A 26 -25.99 20.94 6.72
C ILE A 26 -26.94 20.49 5.61
N LYS A 27 -28.15 20.01 5.93
CA LYS A 27 -29.14 19.56 4.93
C LYS A 27 -29.54 20.66 3.94
N VAL A 28 -29.54 21.92 4.37
CA VAL A 28 -29.93 23.07 3.53
C VAL A 28 -28.76 23.57 2.69
N ILE A 29 -27.55 23.62 3.28
CA ILE A 29 -26.37 24.21 2.63
C ILE A 29 -25.68 23.20 1.71
N ALA A 30 -25.70 21.90 2.07
CA ALA A 30 -25.01 20.85 1.35
C ALA A 30 -25.37 20.75 -0.14
N PRO A 31 -26.64 20.79 -0.59
CA PRO A 31 -26.97 20.68 -2.02
C PRO A 31 -26.39 21.80 -2.89
N VAL A 32 -26.17 22.98 -2.31
CA VAL A 32 -25.61 24.15 -3.02
C VAL A 32 -24.09 24.14 -3.00
N VAL A 33 -23.50 23.73 -1.88
CA VAL A 33 -22.05 23.80 -1.67
C VAL A 33 -21.34 22.55 -2.19
N ILE A 34 -21.98 21.37 -2.11
CA ILE A 34 -21.39 20.10 -2.58
C ILE A 34 -21.00 20.15 -4.06
N PRO A 35 -21.83 20.61 -5.02
CA PRO A 35 -21.44 20.60 -6.43
C PRO A 35 -20.21 21.49 -6.73
N VAL A 36 -20.06 22.59 -5.99
CA VAL A 36 -18.98 23.56 -6.16
C VAL A 36 -17.69 23.08 -5.51
N LEU A 37 -17.80 22.47 -4.31
CA LEU A 37 -16.64 22.01 -3.55
C LEU A 37 -16.27 20.54 -3.81
N ALA A 38 -17.16 19.71 -4.37
CA ALA A 38 -16.89 18.32 -4.69
C ALA A 38 -15.69 18.17 -5.62
N PRO A 39 -15.54 18.94 -6.71
CA PRO A 39 -14.34 18.88 -7.55
C PRO A 39 -13.08 19.22 -6.76
N LEU A 40 -13.16 20.17 -5.83
CA LEU A 40 -12.02 20.60 -5.03
C LEU A 40 -11.65 19.57 -3.95
N ALA A 41 -12.64 18.94 -3.33
CA ALA A 41 -12.46 17.85 -2.37
C ALA A 41 -11.85 16.62 -3.03
N VAL A 42 -12.33 16.25 -4.23
CA VAL A 42 -11.74 15.17 -5.04
C VAL A 42 -10.29 15.50 -5.41
N ARG A 43 -10.00 16.74 -5.83
CA ARG A 43 -8.63 17.19 -6.14
C ARG A 43 -7.72 17.24 -4.90
N ALA A 44 -8.25 17.60 -3.74
CA ALA A 44 -7.51 17.60 -2.49
C ALA A 44 -7.20 16.17 -2.02
N ALA A 45 -8.17 15.26 -2.15
CA ALA A 45 -7.97 13.84 -1.86
C ALA A 45 -6.94 13.21 -2.80
N SER A 46 -6.99 13.53 -4.10
CA SER A 46 -5.98 13.05 -5.06
C SER A 46 -4.60 13.66 -4.80
N ALA A 47 -4.52 14.95 -4.47
CA ALA A 47 -3.24 15.61 -4.15
C ALA A 47 -2.62 15.07 -2.86
N LEU A 48 -3.43 14.75 -1.85
CA LEU A 48 -2.98 14.09 -0.62
C LEU A 48 -2.53 12.66 -0.89
N ARG A 49 -3.28 11.89 -1.70
CA ARG A 49 -2.90 10.54 -2.16
C ARG A 49 -1.57 10.59 -2.92
N GLU A 50 -1.39 11.53 -3.82
CA GLU A 50 -0.16 11.73 -4.59
C GLU A 50 1.00 12.23 -3.73
N ALA A 51 0.76 13.10 -2.75
CA ALA A 51 1.79 13.53 -1.82
C ALA A 51 2.24 12.36 -0.92
N TYR A 52 1.31 11.54 -0.46
CA TYR A 52 1.57 10.34 0.32
C TYR A 52 2.32 9.29 -0.50
N ASP A 53 1.86 9.01 -1.73
CA ASP A 53 2.51 8.11 -2.67
C ASP A 53 3.92 8.60 -3.04
N ARG A 54 4.14 9.91 -3.28
CA ARG A 54 5.47 10.49 -3.54
C ARG A 54 6.39 10.47 -2.32
N PHE A 55 5.84 10.65 -1.12
CA PHE A 55 6.62 10.56 0.12
C PHE A 55 7.03 9.12 0.41
N ARG A 56 6.13 8.15 0.12
CA ARG A 56 6.41 6.72 0.23
C ARG A 56 7.38 6.26 -0.84
N ALA A 57 7.20 6.62 -2.11
CA ALA A 57 8.08 6.30 -3.23
C ALA A 57 9.53 6.77 -3.01
N ARG A 58 9.73 7.96 -2.43
CA ARG A 58 11.07 8.42 -2.04
C ARG A 58 11.70 7.59 -0.92
N ARG A 59 10.88 6.98 -0.06
CA ARG A 59 11.32 6.01 0.96
C ARG A 59 11.59 4.62 0.39
N LEU A 60 11.13 4.34 -0.84
CA LEU A 60 11.34 3.07 -1.52
C LEU A 60 12.67 3.00 -2.28
N GLY A 61 13.36 4.14 -2.49
CA GLY A 61 14.80 4.23 -2.84
C GLY A 61 15.28 3.47 -4.09
N VAL A 62 14.38 2.77 -4.78
CA VAL A 62 14.56 1.96 -5.98
C VAL A 62 13.14 1.84 -6.53
N SER A 63 12.71 2.80 -7.35
CA SER A 63 11.57 2.53 -8.21
C SER A 63 11.89 1.23 -8.95
N ILE A 64 10.91 0.34 -9.02
CA ILE A 64 10.94 -0.87 -9.86
C ILE A 64 10.82 -0.44 -11.34
N ASP A 65 11.39 0.72 -11.68
CA ASP A 65 11.45 1.23 -13.02
C ASP A 65 12.57 0.49 -13.72
N SER A 66 12.12 -0.59 -14.34
CA SER A 66 12.58 -0.97 -15.66
C SER A 66 14.06 -1.24 -15.71
N ILE A 67 14.42 -2.36 -15.11
CA ILE A 67 15.67 -3.02 -15.40
C ILE A 67 15.64 -3.42 -16.89
N GLY A 68 16.12 -2.54 -17.78
CA GLY A 68 16.64 -2.88 -19.10
C GLY A 68 17.99 -3.64 -19.02
N GLU A 69 18.30 -4.16 -17.83
CA GLU A 69 19.61 -4.40 -17.21
C GLU A 69 19.74 -5.86 -16.72
N PHE A 70 18.71 -6.71 -16.88
CA PHE A 70 18.61 -8.04 -16.27
C PHE A 70 19.54 -9.03 -17.01
N SER A 71 20.83 -8.86 -16.79
CA SER A 71 21.93 -9.71 -17.26
C SER A 71 22.52 -10.48 -16.07
N GLY A 72 23.27 -11.55 -16.35
CA GLY A 72 23.90 -12.35 -15.29
C GLY A 72 23.08 -13.55 -14.82
N ARG A 73 23.44 -14.07 -13.65
CA ARG A 73 22.99 -15.40 -13.18
C ARG A 73 21.61 -15.35 -12.54
N GLY A 74 21.19 -14.18 -12.05
CA GLY A 74 19.89 -13.93 -11.46
C GLY A 74 18.81 -13.48 -12.45
N ALA A 75 19.13 -13.29 -13.73
CA ALA A 75 18.28 -12.62 -14.72
C ALA A 75 16.82 -13.14 -14.75
N ARG A 76 16.62 -14.46 -14.68
CA ARG A 76 15.27 -15.06 -14.66
C ARG A 76 14.45 -14.67 -13.42
N LEU A 77 15.05 -14.70 -12.23
CA LEU A 77 14.37 -14.32 -10.99
C LEU A 77 13.98 -12.85 -11.01
N HIS A 78 14.91 -12.05 -11.50
CA HIS A 78 14.78 -10.63 -11.71
C HIS A 78 13.64 -10.26 -12.67
N ALA A 79 13.53 -10.95 -13.81
CA ALA A 79 12.42 -10.80 -14.74
C ALA A 79 11.07 -11.17 -14.09
N ARG A 80 11.04 -12.23 -13.28
CA ARG A 80 9.84 -12.67 -12.56
C ARG A 80 9.40 -11.68 -11.49
N ILE A 81 10.34 -11.16 -10.69
CA ILE A 81 10.10 -10.06 -9.75
C ILE A 81 9.46 -8.86 -10.46
N SER A 82 9.98 -8.49 -11.64
CA SER A 82 9.43 -7.39 -12.43
C SER A 82 8.02 -7.68 -12.96
N GLY A 83 7.74 -8.94 -13.34
CA GLY A 83 6.39 -9.39 -13.70
C GLY A 83 5.40 -9.19 -12.55
N ILE A 84 5.69 -9.78 -11.39
CA ILE A 84 4.84 -9.68 -10.20
C ILE A 84 4.67 -8.21 -9.78
N ALA A 85 5.73 -7.40 -9.83
CA ALA A 85 5.63 -5.97 -9.49
C ALA A 85 4.63 -5.21 -10.38
N ARG A 86 4.61 -5.49 -11.69
CA ARG A 86 3.63 -4.89 -12.61
C ARG A 86 2.20 -5.34 -12.29
N GLU A 87 2.03 -6.61 -11.97
CA GLU A 87 0.70 -7.16 -11.63
C GLU A 87 0.19 -6.59 -10.29
N LEU A 88 1.05 -6.40 -9.30
CA LEU A 88 0.71 -5.74 -8.04
C LEU A 88 0.31 -4.27 -8.24
N ALA A 89 0.97 -3.56 -9.14
CA ALA A 89 0.58 -2.20 -9.51
C ALA A 89 -0.84 -2.18 -10.12
N GLY A 90 -1.15 -3.13 -11.01
CA GLY A 90 -2.50 -3.31 -11.57
C GLY A 90 -3.53 -3.72 -10.52
N LEU A 91 -3.18 -4.58 -9.57
CA LEU A 91 -4.05 -4.96 -8.44
C LEU A 91 -4.38 -3.72 -7.58
N ARG A 92 -3.39 -2.87 -7.30
CA ARG A 92 -3.56 -1.64 -6.52
C ARG A 92 -4.49 -0.64 -7.23
N GLU A 93 -4.35 -0.50 -8.54
CA GLU A 93 -5.18 0.39 -9.35
C GLU A 93 -6.62 -0.10 -9.47
N SER A 94 -6.82 -1.41 -9.63
CA SER A 94 -8.13 -2.05 -9.69
C SER A 94 -8.81 -2.25 -8.33
N ALA A 95 -8.13 -1.95 -7.21
CA ALA A 95 -8.61 -2.28 -5.87
C ALA A 95 -9.92 -1.57 -5.47
N ALA A 96 -10.45 -0.58 -6.21
CA ALA A 96 -11.75 0.05 -5.98
C ALA A 96 -12.10 0.45 -4.52
N GLY A 97 -11.09 0.71 -3.69
CA GLY A 97 -11.27 1.03 -2.27
C GLY A 97 -11.22 -0.16 -1.30
N ASP A 98 -10.85 -1.35 -1.77
CA ASP A 98 -10.51 -2.53 -0.96
C ASP A 98 -9.16 -2.27 -0.24
N PRO A 99 -9.18 -2.01 1.08
CA PRO A 99 -7.96 -1.70 1.84
C PRO A 99 -7.05 -2.92 1.99
N ASP A 100 -7.58 -4.15 1.92
CA ASP A 100 -6.81 -5.37 2.09
C ASP A 100 -5.96 -5.64 0.84
N ARG A 101 -6.53 -5.43 -0.36
CA ARG A 101 -5.77 -5.51 -1.62
C ARG A 101 -4.69 -4.44 -1.71
N VAL A 102 -4.98 -3.21 -1.28
CA VAL A 102 -3.99 -2.12 -1.24
C VAL A 102 -2.86 -2.46 -0.27
N THR A 103 -3.20 -2.90 0.94
CA THR A 103 -2.20 -3.27 1.97
C THR A 103 -1.32 -4.43 1.49
N PHE A 104 -1.94 -5.45 0.89
CA PHE A 104 -1.21 -6.57 0.32
C PHE A 104 -0.25 -6.14 -0.79
N ALA A 105 -0.69 -5.30 -1.73
CA ALA A 105 0.16 -4.79 -2.80
C ALA A 105 1.38 -4.05 -2.24
N GLU A 106 1.17 -3.17 -1.26
CA GLU A 106 2.25 -2.41 -0.63
C GLU A 106 3.26 -3.27 0.14
N GLN A 107 2.78 -4.28 0.88
CA GLN A 107 3.63 -5.24 1.59
C GLN A 107 4.41 -6.09 0.60
N SER A 108 3.75 -6.59 -0.43
CA SER A 108 4.36 -7.43 -1.47
C SER A 108 5.44 -6.67 -2.24
N GLU A 109 5.22 -5.40 -2.59
CA GLU A 109 6.26 -4.56 -3.19
C GLU A 109 7.50 -4.42 -2.30
N ALA A 110 7.32 -4.36 -0.97
CA ALA A 110 8.44 -4.32 -0.02
C ALA A 110 9.23 -5.63 -0.02
N THR A 111 8.54 -6.76 -0.03
CA THR A 111 9.16 -8.08 -0.17
C THR A 111 9.92 -8.20 -1.49
N LEU A 112 9.34 -7.78 -2.63
CA LEU A 112 10.01 -7.82 -3.93
C LEU A 112 11.32 -7.01 -3.97
N ARG A 113 11.38 -5.86 -3.27
CA ARG A 113 12.62 -5.10 -3.13
C ARG A 113 13.68 -5.88 -2.34
N GLN A 114 13.29 -6.54 -1.25
CA GLN A 114 14.19 -7.40 -0.47
C GLN A 114 14.70 -8.58 -1.30
N LEU A 115 13.83 -9.24 -2.06
CA LEU A 115 14.21 -10.35 -2.94
C LEU A 115 15.14 -9.88 -4.06
N THR A 116 14.92 -8.70 -4.63
CA THR A 116 15.84 -8.08 -5.61
C THR A 116 17.24 -7.90 -5.02
N ALA A 117 17.33 -7.37 -3.79
CA ALA A 117 18.60 -7.21 -3.10
C ALA A 117 19.25 -8.57 -2.78
N ALA A 118 18.46 -9.58 -2.40
CA ALA A 118 18.94 -10.94 -2.14
C ALA A 118 19.53 -11.60 -3.39
N VAL A 119 18.88 -11.46 -4.55
CA VAL A 119 19.40 -11.96 -5.85
C VAL A 119 20.74 -11.30 -6.15
N ARG A 120 20.83 -9.96 -6.10
CA ARG A 120 22.08 -9.21 -6.33
C ARG A 120 23.19 -9.60 -5.34
N ALA A 121 22.85 -9.87 -4.08
CA ALA A 121 23.80 -10.34 -3.07
C ALA A 121 24.28 -11.77 -3.38
N ALA A 122 23.39 -12.65 -3.81
CA ALA A 122 23.69 -14.04 -4.16
C ALA A 122 24.67 -14.14 -5.36
N GLU A 123 24.65 -13.17 -6.28
CA GLU A 123 25.56 -13.17 -7.44
C GLU A 123 27.04 -13.07 -7.05
N ARG A 124 27.35 -12.52 -5.87
CA ARG A 124 28.70 -12.43 -5.29
C ARG A 124 29.10 -13.65 -4.46
N MET A 125 28.22 -14.65 -4.34
CA MET A 125 28.47 -15.87 -3.56
C MET A 125 29.06 -17.02 -4.42
N PRO A 126 29.78 -17.98 -3.78
CA PRO A 126 30.18 -19.23 -4.42
C PRO A 126 28.97 -19.99 -4.99
N ALA A 127 29.21 -20.82 -6.01
CA ALA A 127 28.15 -21.42 -6.81
C ALA A 127 27.07 -22.17 -6.01
N ALA A 128 27.49 -22.99 -5.03
CA ALA A 128 26.55 -23.73 -4.17
C ALA A 128 25.64 -22.79 -3.36
N ARG A 129 26.23 -21.79 -2.69
CA ARG A 129 25.49 -20.83 -1.86
C ARG A 129 24.59 -19.92 -2.70
N ARG A 130 25.06 -19.49 -3.88
CA ARG A 130 24.25 -18.74 -4.84
C ARG A 130 23.03 -19.53 -5.31
N LYS A 131 23.21 -20.81 -5.69
CA LYS A 131 22.09 -21.67 -6.11
C LYS A 131 21.05 -21.83 -5.00
N ALA A 132 21.50 -22.08 -3.76
CA ALA A 132 20.61 -22.18 -2.61
C ALA A 132 19.83 -20.87 -2.37
N ALA A 133 20.50 -19.72 -2.44
CA ALA A 133 19.84 -18.42 -2.31
C ALA A 133 18.83 -18.15 -3.44
N HIS A 134 19.18 -18.47 -4.69
CA HIS A 134 18.27 -18.35 -5.84
C HIS A 134 17.05 -19.26 -5.69
N ALA A 135 17.23 -20.49 -5.19
CA ALA A 135 16.12 -21.41 -4.95
C ALA A 135 15.17 -20.90 -3.85
N ALA A 136 15.72 -20.34 -2.76
CA ALA A 136 14.91 -19.73 -1.70
C ALA A 136 14.11 -18.52 -2.23
N VAL A 137 14.74 -17.66 -3.04
CA VAL A 137 14.04 -16.54 -3.69
C VAL A 137 12.95 -17.06 -4.64
N ALA A 138 13.23 -18.10 -5.43
CA ALA A 138 12.24 -18.68 -6.33
C ALA A 138 10.99 -19.17 -5.58
N HIS A 139 11.19 -19.89 -4.46
CA HIS A 139 10.11 -20.38 -3.63
C HIS A 139 9.26 -19.24 -3.03
N GLU A 140 9.89 -18.16 -2.58
CA GLU A 140 9.14 -16.99 -2.09
C GLU A 140 8.30 -16.35 -3.20
N LEU A 141 8.85 -16.25 -4.41
CA LEU A 141 8.10 -15.75 -5.57
C LEU A 141 6.93 -16.66 -5.93
N ASP A 142 7.09 -17.99 -5.85
CA ASP A 142 5.98 -18.95 -6.07
C ASP A 142 4.83 -18.72 -5.07
N ALA A 143 5.16 -18.54 -3.79
CA ALA A 143 4.17 -18.27 -2.75
C ALA A 143 3.43 -16.95 -2.97
N MET A 144 4.16 -15.89 -3.33
CA MET A 144 3.57 -14.58 -3.63
C MET A 144 2.68 -14.60 -4.87
N GLU A 145 3.11 -15.28 -5.94
CA GLU A 145 2.37 -15.41 -7.18
C GLU A 145 1.06 -16.18 -6.94
N ASN A 146 1.10 -17.26 -6.15
CA ASN A 146 -0.11 -17.96 -5.74
C ASN A 146 -1.07 -17.05 -4.97
N GLU A 147 -0.60 -16.33 -3.96
CA GLU A 147 -1.44 -15.40 -3.19
C GLU A 147 -2.02 -14.27 -4.08
N LEU A 148 -1.24 -13.77 -5.02
CA LEU A 148 -1.69 -12.80 -6.01
C LEU A 148 -2.81 -13.37 -6.88
N LEU A 149 -2.66 -14.59 -7.40
CA LEU A 149 -3.69 -15.26 -8.20
C LEU A 149 -4.98 -15.49 -7.41
N HIS A 150 -4.89 -15.89 -6.13
CA HIS A 150 -6.06 -16.02 -5.26
C HIS A 150 -6.79 -14.68 -5.11
N ARG A 151 -6.06 -13.57 -4.92
CA ARG A 151 -6.66 -12.24 -4.80
C ARG A 151 -7.25 -11.72 -6.10
N LEU A 152 -6.69 -12.11 -7.23
CA LEU A 152 -7.25 -11.86 -8.56
C LEU A 152 -8.47 -12.73 -8.87
N GLY A 153 -8.70 -13.79 -8.09
CA GLY A 153 -9.85 -14.70 -8.25
C GLY A 153 -9.69 -15.71 -9.39
N VAL A 154 -8.45 -16.07 -9.72
CA VAL A 154 -8.12 -16.95 -10.85
C VAL A 154 -7.43 -18.26 -10.43
N ALA A 155 -7.25 -18.48 -9.12
CA ALA A 155 -6.68 -19.69 -8.52
C ALA A 155 -7.75 -20.50 -7.78
#